data_AF-A0A2G5W244-F1
#
_entry.id   AF-A0A2G5W244-F1
#
_cell.length_a   1.000
_cell.length_b   1.000
_cell.length_c   1.000
_cell.angle_alpha   90.00
_cell.angle_beta   90.00
_cell.angle_gamma   90.00
#
_symmetry.space_group_name_H-M   'P 1'
#
loop_
_entity.id
_entity.type
_entity.pdbx_description
1 polymer ?
#
loop_
_entity_poly.entity_id
_entity_poly.type
_entity_poly.pdbx_seq_one_letter_code
_entity_poly.pdbx_strand_id
1 'polypeptide(L)'
;MNEELVMKYIVACTNLYGIVPVEKVVEIYKNQNKEEISLDEVERFLQSEQVKEKLEESFVYIQSNEFVAEATSEEDEKENLKRNAAGKPYYIPGKEELLRFIDEEYFQETPEQVIVKNMLREDFGDQLNVEEEVSELVYNLQVSGGDFMMELSLFVSGLELPIKESERYIPAIVELADATRLWENRGHTMKELQQH
;
A
#
# COMPACT_ATOMS: atom_id res chain seq x y z
N MET A 1 16.92 7.42 -20.97
CA MET A 1 15.95 6.90 -19.99
C MET A 1 16.04 5.40 -19.94
N ASN A 2 16.33 4.82 -18.78
CA ASN A 2 16.15 3.38 -18.56
C ASN A 2 14.67 3.04 -18.34
N GLU A 3 13.97 2.65 -19.42
CA GLU A 3 12.52 2.36 -19.41
C GLU A 3 12.13 1.28 -18.41
N GLU A 4 12.90 0.20 -18.30
CA GLU A 4 12.63 -0.88 -17.34
C GLU A 4 12.69 -0.37 -15.89
N LEU A 5 13.67 0.48 -15.58
CA LEU A 5 13.77 1.05 -14.25
C LEU A 5 12.63 2.04 -13.98
N VAL A 6 12.25 2.88 -14.94
CA VAL A 6 11.10 3.78 -14.80
C VAL A 6 9.82 3.00 -14.50
N MET A 7 9.58 1.89 -15.21
CA MET A 7 8.45 1.00 -14.94
C MET A 7 8.46 0.46 -13.51
N LYS A 8 9.61 -0.01 -13.04
CA LYS A 8 9.77 -0.49 -11.66
C LYS A 8 9.45 0.59 -10.63
N TYR A 9 9.83 1.84 -10.90
CA TYR A 9 9.48 2.97 -10.03
C TYR A 9 7.99 3.29 -10.05
N ILE A 10 7.35 3.22 -11.22
CA ILE A 10 5.91 3.41 -11.36
C ILE A 10 5.18 2.37 -10.50
N VAL A 11 5.46 1.08 -10.71
CA VAL A 11 4.81 -0.02 -9.97
C VAL A 11 5.05 0.11 -8.47
N ALA A 12 6.31 0.27 -8.05
CA ALA A 12 6.66 0.40 -6.64
C ALA A 12 5.99 1.61 -5.96
N CYS A 13 5.92 2.76 -6.63
CA CYS A 13 5.24 3.94 -6.08
C CYS A 13 3.74 3.72 -6.00
N THR A 14 3.13 3.10 -7.02
CA THR A 14 1.69 2.82 -7.01
C THR A 14 1.33 1.85 -5.89
N ASN A 15 2.09 0.77 -5.71
CA ASN A 15 1.86 -0.20 -4.64
C ASN A 15 2.05 0.40 -3.23
N LEU A 16 2.92 1.40 -3.08
CA LEU A 16 3.16 2.08 -1.81
C LEU A 16 2.14 3.20 -1.51
N TYR A 17 1.55 3.82 -2.53
CA TYR A 17 0.73 5.03 -2.37
C TYR A 17 -0.73 4.89 -2.82
N GLY A 18 -1.09 3.81 -3.53
CA GLY A 18 -2.38 3.59 -4.17
C GLY A 18 -2.60 4.47 -5.40
N ILE A 19 -2.50 5.79 -5.22
CA ILE A 19 -2.62 6.79 -6.28
C ILE A 19 -1.44 7.75 -6.22
N VAL A 20 -0.71 7.87 -7.33
CA VAL A 20 0.48 8.71 -7.41
C VAL A 20 0.55 9.51 -8.70
N PRO A 21 0.74 10.84 -8.65
CA PRO A 21 0.94 11.66 -9.86
C PRO A 21 2.22 11.27 -10.60
N VAL A 22 2.20 11.37 -11.94
CA VAL A 22 3.38 11.09 -12.77
C VAL A 22 4.56 11.97 -12.35
N GLU A 23 4.33 13.23 -12.02
CA GLU A 23 5.40 14.15 -11.60
C GLU A 23 6.08 13.68 -10.31
N LYS A 24 5.33 13.06 -9.39
CA LYS A 24 5.87 12.56 -8.12
C LYS A 24 6.78 11.35 -8.36
N VAL A 25 6.40 10.43 -9.25
CA VAL A 25 7.27 9.29 -9.62
C VAL A 25 8.57 9.79 -10.27
N VAL A 26 8.48 10.77 -11.17
CA VAL A 26 9.64 11.40 -11.82
C VAL A 26 10.55 12.07 -10.80
N GLU A 27 9.99 12.79 -9.82
CA GLU A 27 10.74 13.41 -8.72
C GLU A 27 11.51 12.35 -7.90
N ILE A 28 10.84 11.28 -7.48
CA ILE A 28 11.45 10.19 -6.68
C ILE A 28 12.55 9.51 -7.49
N TYR A 29 12.30 9.21 -8.77
CA TYR A 29 13.29 8.60 -9.66
C TYR A 29 14.55 9.47 -9.76
N LYS A 30 14.41 10.77 -10.02
CA LYS A 30 15.53 11.71 -10.13
C LYS A 30 16.35 11.79 -8.84
N ASN A 31 15.67 11.85 -7.70
CA ASN A 31 16.36 11.97 -6.42
C ASN A 31 17.17 10.71 -6.06
N GLN A 32 16.79 9.55 -6.59
CA GLN A 32 17.43 8.27 -6.28
C GLN A 32 18.36 7.73 -7.38
N ASN A 33 18.39 8.36 -8.55
CA ASN A 33 19.17 7.91 -9.70
C ASN A 33 20.02 9.04 -10.27
N LYS A 34 21.18 8.67 -10.85
CA LYS A 34 22.07 9.64 -11.50
C LYS A 34 21.57 10.09 -12.87
N GLU A 35 20.70 9.29 -13.49
CA GLU A 35 20.14 9.58 -14.80
C GLU A 35 18.99 10.59 -14.65
N GLU A 36 19.11 11.73 -15.32
CA GLU A 36 18.02 12.68 -15.41
C GLU A 36 17.01 12.22 -16.47
N ILE A 37 15.73 12.26 -16.12
CA ILE A 37 14.60 12.02 -17.02
C ILE A 37 13.67 13.22 -16.97
N SER A 38 13.09 13.64 -18.09
CA SER A 38 12.08 14.72 -18.10
C SER A 38 10.67 14.17 -17.96
N LEU A 39 9.73 15.01 -17.54
CA LEU A 39 8.31 14.65 -17.50
C LEU A 39 7.82 14.28 -18.91
N ASP A 40 8.15 15.10 -19.92
CA ASP A 40 7.79 14.86 -21.32
C ASP A 40 8.33 13.53 -21.88
N GLU A 41 9.52 13.09 -21.44
CA GLU A 41 10.07 11.78 -21.83
C GLU A 41 9.25 10.63 -21.25
N VAL A 42 8.86 10.74 -19.98
CA VAL A 42 8.01 9.75 -19.32
C VAL A 42 6.61 9.75 -19.95
N GLU A 43 5.99 10.92 -20.16
CA GLU A 43 4.68 11.01 -20.81
C GLU A 43 4.66 10.39 -22.21
N ARG A 44 5.71 10.63 -23.02
CA ARG A 44 5.84 9.96 -24.33
C ARG A 44 5.99 8.45 -24.22
N PHE A 45 6.74 7.99 -23.22
CA PHE A 45 6.89 6.57 -22.94
C PHE A 45 5.55 5.90 -22.56
N LEU A 46 4.75 6.56 -21.74
CA LEU A 46 3.42 6.09 -21.31
C LEU A 46 2.37 6.07 -22.44
N GLN A 47 2.64 6.70 -23.60
CA GLN A 47 1.75 6.64 -24.76
C GLN A 47 1.82 5.30 -25.52
N SER A 48 2.86 4.50 -25.30
CA SER A 48 2.99 3.17 -25.92
C SER A 48 1.96 2.20 -25.33
N GLU A 49 1.20 1.52 -26.20
CA GLU A 49 0.25 0.49 -25.78
C GLU A 49 0.96 -0.67 -25.07
N GLN A 50 2.16 -1.06 -25.52
CA GLN A 50 2.94 -2.12 -24.86
C GLN A 50 3.36 -1.74 -23.43
N VAL A 51 3.55 -0.44 -23.17
CA VAL A 51 3.87 0.05 -21.82
C VAL A 51 2.64 0.02 -20.93
N LYS A 52 1.48 0.43 -21.46
CA LYS A 52 0.21 0.36 -20.74
C LYS A 52 -0.16 -1.07 -20.39
N GLU A 53 -0.11 -1.99 -21.36
CA GLU A 53 -0.38 -3.42 -21.14
C GLU A 53 0.49 -4.00 -20.01
N LYS A 54 1.79 -3.66 -19.96
CA LYS A 54 2.69 -4.10 -18.88
C LYS A 54 2.38 -3.49 -17.51
N LEU A 55 1.90 -2.25 -17.47
CA LEU A 55 1.45 -1.63 -16.22
C LEU A 55 0.18 -2.31 -15.72
N GLU A 56 -0.75 -2.60 -16.63
CA GLU A 56 -2.00 -3.31 -16.30
C GLU A 56 -1.73 -4.75 -15.83
N GLU A 57 -0.74 -5.45 -16.41
CA GLU A 57 -0.24 -6.75 -15.91
C GLU A 57 0.32 -6.66 -14.47
N SER A 58 0.69 -5.45 -14.03
CA SER A 58 1.14 -5.15 -12.66
C SER A 58 0.05 -4.41 -11.86
N PHE A 59 -1.21 -4.46 -12.30
CA PHE A 59 -2.37 -3.84 -11.65
C PHE A 59 -2.28 -2.31 -11.49
N VAL A 60 -1.57 -1.65 -12.41
CA VAL A 60 -1.40 -0.20 -12.46
C VAL A 60 -2.06 0.38 -13.70
N TYR A 61 -2.96 1.35 -13.49
CA TYR A 61 -3.67 2.06 -14.55
C TYR A 61 -3.25 3.53 -14.64
N ILE A 62 -3.20 4.06 -15.85
CA ILE A 62 -2.90 5.48 -16.09
C ILE A 62 -4.21 6.25 -16.26
N GLN A 63 -4.47 7.22 -15.38
CA GLN A 63 -5.67 8.05 -15.42
C GLN A 63 -5.33 9.52 -15.20
N SER A 64 -5.65 10.40 -16.15
CA SER A 64 -5.53 11.87 -16.00
C SER A 64 -4.22 12.37 -15.36
N ASN A 65 -3.08 11.76 -15.75
CA ASN A 65 -1.73 12.03 -15.23
C ASN A 65 -1.39 11.46 -13.84
N GLU A 66 -2.13 10.45 -13.40
CA GLU A 66 -1.85 9.67 -12.21
C GLU A 66 -1.71 8.19 -12.57
N PHE A 67 -0.89 7.49 -11.80
CA PHE A 67 -0.92 6.04 -11.71
C PHE A 67 -1.85 5.64 -10.58
N VAL A 68 -2.74 4.69 -10.86
CA VAL A 68 -3.83 4.26 -9.98
C VAL A 68 -3.77 2.75 -9.84
N ALA A 69 -3.70 2.26 -8.61
CA ALA A 69 -3.77 0.83 -8.30
C ALA A 69 -5.17 0.28 -8.60
N GLU A 70 -5.27 -0.95 -9.11
CA GLU A 70 -6.55 -1.60 -9.43
C GLU A 70 -7.51 -1.65 -8.24
N ALA A 71 -6.98 -1.83 -7.02
CA ALA A 71 -7.76 -1.85 -5.78
C ALA A 71 -8.44 -0.51 -5.43
N THR A 72 -8.29 0.53 -6.27
CA THR A 72 -9.00 1.82 -6.16
C THR A 72 -9.78 2.15 -7.44
N SER A 73 -10.25 1.11 -8.14
CA SER A 73 -10.96 1.24 -9.42
C SER A 73 -12.36 1.82 -9.28
N GLU A 74 -13.01 1.65 -8.13
CA GLU A 74 -14.29 2.27 -7.84
C GLU A 74 -14.12 3.77 -7.52
N GLU A 75 -14.96 4.62 -8.14
CA GLU A 75 -14.79 6.08 -8.05
C GLU A 75 -14.92 6.57 -6.59
N ASP A 76 -15.83 5.99 -5.81
CA ASP A 76 -16.04 6.36 -4.41
C ASP A 76 -14.80 6.03 -3.55
N GLU A 77 -14.15 4.87 -3.77
CA GLU A 77 -12.92 4.47 -3.07
C GLU A 77 -11.76 5.40 -3.42
N LYS A 78 -11.62 5.71 -4.71
CA LYS A 78 -10.62 6.65 -5.23
C LYS A 78 -10.80 8.05 -4.64
N GLU A 79 -12.02 8.58 -4.62
CA GLU A 79 -12.32 9.89 -4.02
C GLU A 79 -12.02 9.91 -2.52
N ASN A 80 -12.41 8.85 -1.79
CA ASN A 80 -12.14 8.72 -0.36
C ASN A 80 -10.63 8.68 -0.08
N LEU A 81 -9.87 7.86 -0.80
CA LEU A 81 -8.42 7.79 -0.67
C LEU A 81 -7.77 9.15 -0.94
N LYS A 82 -8.14 9.82 -2.04
CA LYS A 82 -7.61 11.15 -2.36
C LYS A 82 -7.92 12.18 -1.28
N ARG A 83 -9.14 12.17 -0.75
CA ARG A 83 -9.56 13.07 0.34
C ARG A 83 -8.73 12.84 1.59
N ASN A 84 -8.54 11.58 1.98
CA ASN A 84 -7.82 11.23 3.20
C ASN A 84 -6.31 11.41 3.08
N ALA A 85 -5.75 11.26 1.89
CA ALA A 85 -4.34 11.54 1.58
C ALA A 85 -4.03 13.04 1.39
N ALA A 86 -5.04 13.90 1.25
CA ALA A 86 -4.86 15.30 0.93
C ALA A 86 -4.02 16.03 2.00
N GLY A 87 -3.00 16.78 1.55
CA GLY A 87 -2.14 17.59 2.41
C GLY A 87 -1.04 16.83 3.16
N LYS A 88 -1.02 15.49 3.15
CA LYS A 88 0.03 14.70 3.80
C LYS A 88 1.31 14.64 2.94
N PRO A 89 2.52 14.58 3.54
CA PRO A 89 3.74 14.33 2.77
C PRO A 89 3.77 12.88 2.24
N TYR A 90 4.62 12.61 1.26
CA TYR A 90 4.91 11.24 0.82
C TYR A 90 6.03 10.65 1.66
N TYR A 91 5.86 9.40 2.11
CA TYR A 91 6.98 8.61 2.62
C TYR A 91 7.86 8.20 1.46
N ILE A 92 9.11 8.65 1.42
CA ILE A 92 10.05 8.31 0.34
C ILE A 92 11.16 7.43 0.94
N PRO A 93 11.06 6.09 0.84
CA PRO A 93 12.09 5.19 1.34
C PRO A 93 13.37 5.27 0.51
N GLY A 94 14.44 4.62 0.99
CA GLY A 94 15.64 4.42 0.18
C GLY A 94 15.33 3.60 -1.08
N LYS A 95 16.15 3.73 -2.14
CA LYS A 95 15.93 3.06 -3.43
C LYS A 95 15.71 1.55 -3.30
N GLU A 96 16.56 0.87 -2.53
CA GLU A 96 16.47 -0.59 -2.36
C GLU A 96 15.17 -1.01 -1.67
N GLU A 97 14.72 -0.24 -0.67
CA GLU A 97 13.46 -0.48 0.03
C GLU A 97 12.26 -0.17 -0.87
N LEU A 98 12.28 0.96 -1.59
CA LEU A 98 11.21 1.31 -2.55
C LEU A 98 10.99 0.18 -3.56
N LEU A 99 12.07 -0.34 -4.15
CA LEU A 99 11.96 -1.38 -5.18
C LEU A 99 11.52 -2.75 -4.65
N ARG A 100 11.39 -2.94 -3.33
CA ARG A 100 10.73 -4.14 -2.78
C ARG A 100 9.22 -4.12 -3.03
N PHE A 101 8.61 -2.93 -3.06
CA PHE A 101 7.18 -2.76 -3.35
C PHE A 101 6.81 -3.01 -4.82
N ILE A 102 7.75 -3.43 -5.68
CA ILE A 102 7.39 -3.99 -6.99
C ILE A 102 6.54 -5.25 -6.81
N ASP A 103 6.89 -6.05 -5.79
CA ASP A 103 6.07 -7.16 -5.35
C ASP A 103 4.86 -6.60 -4.59
N GLU A 104 3.65 -6.85 -5.11
CA GLU A 104 2.42 -6.37 -4.50
C GLU A 104 2.10 -7.06 -3.16
N GLU A 105 2.61 -8.28 -2.97
CA GLU A 105 2.47 -9.04 -1.73
C GLU A 105 3.49 -8.57 -0.67
N TYR A 106 4.42 -7.68 -1.04
CA TYR A 106 5.40 -7.17 -0.10
C TYR A 106 4.81 -6.11 0.85
N PHE A 107 4.90 -6.41 2.15
CA PHE A 107 4.70 -5.44 3.23
C PHE A 107 5.92 -5.42 4.17
N GLN A 108 6.12 -4.29 4.84
CA GLN A 108 7.17 -4.17 5.85
C GLN A 108 6.81 -5.05 7.05
N GLU A 109 7.72 -5.94 7.45
CA GLU A 109 7.53 -6.75 8.66
C GLU A 109 7.59 -5.87 9.90
N THR A 110 6.64 -6.07 10.82
CA THR A 110 6.57 -5.32 12.08
C THR A 110 6.42 -6.27 13.28
N PRO A 111 6.91 -5.88 14.48
CA PRO A 111 6.65 -6.64 15.71
C PRO A 111 5.15 -6.83 15.99
N GLU A 112 4.31 -5.88 15.59
CA GLU A 112 2.86 -5.91 15.76
C GLU A 112 2.21 -7.06 14.96
N GLN A 113 2.72 -7.38 13.76
CA GLN A 113 2.27 -8.57 13.02
C GLN A 113 2.54 -9.85 13.82
N VAL A 114 3.70 -9.96 14.46
CA VAL A 114 4.05 -11.14 15.28
C VAL A 114 3.08 -11.31 16.46
N ILE A 115 2.62 -10.20 17.06
CA ILE A 115 1.64 -10.23 18.15
C ILE A 115 0.32 -10.84 17.65
N VAL A 116 -0.23 -10.33 16.54
CA VAL A 116 -1.49 -10.86 15.98
C VAL A 116 -1.33 -12.32 15.56
N LYS A 117 -0.21 -12.68 14.92
CA LYS A 117 0.09 -14.07 14.54
C LYS A 117 0.08 -15.00 15.76
N ASN A 118 0.68 -14.59 16.88
CA ASN A 118 0.72 -15.41 18.09
C ASN A 118 -0.69 -15.57 18.69
N MET A 119 -1.50 -14.51 18.69
CA MET A 119 -2.89 -14.59 19.17
C MET A 119 -3.72 -15.57 18.35
N LEU A 120 -3.61 -15.52 17.01
CA LEU A 120 -4.29 -16.46 16.13
C LEU A 120 -3.82 -17.90 16.35
N ARG A 121 -2.51 -18.14 16.53
CA ARG A 121 -1.99 -19.47 16.87
C ARG A 121 -2.53 -20.01 18.18
N GLU A 122 -2.72 -19.15 19.18
CA GLU A 122 -3.27 -19.54 20.48
C GLU A 122 -4.74 -19.98 20.39
N ASP A 123 -5.56 -19.27 19.62
CA ASP A 123 -7.00 -19.56 19.52
C ASP A 123 -7.32 -20.66 18.51
N PHE A 124 -6.62 -20.69 17.37
CA PHE A 124 -6.95 -21.56 16.24
C PHE A 124 -5.99 -22.73 16.05
N GLY A 125 -4.78 -22.66 16.61
CA GLY A 125 -3.75 -23.68 16.37
C GLY A 125 -3.47 -23.84 14.87
N ASP A 126 -3.63 -25.08 14.37
CA ASP A 126 -3.42 -25.42 12.96
C ASP A 126 -4.70 -25.30 12.09
N GLN A 127 -5.81 -24.78 12.64
CA GLN A 127 -7.09 -24.67 11.90
C GLN A 127 -7.07 -23.57 10.84
N LEU A 128 -6.07 -22.69 10.88
CA LEU A 128 -6.02 -21.46 10.10
C LEU A 128 -4.58 -21.21 9.63
N ASN A 129 -4.43 -20.70 8.41
CA ASN A 129 -3.13 -20.30 7.89
C ASN A 129 -2.77 -18.92 8.43
N VAL A 130 -2.13 -18.88 9.60
CA VAL A 130 -1.84 -17.64 10.33
C VAL A 130 -1.03 -16.63 9.53
N GLU A 131 -0.14 -17.10 8.66
CA GLU A 131 0.67 -16.20 7.84
C GLU A 131 -0.19 -15.51 6.77
N GLU A 132 -1.09 -16.27 6.12
CA GLU A 132 -2.01 -15.76 5.09
C GLU A 132 -3.00 -14.76 5.70
N GLU A 133 -3.65 -15.10 6.81
CA GLU A 133 -4.64 -14.23 7.47
C GLU A 133 -4.04 -12.89 7.92
N VAL A 134 -2.81 -12.90 8.45
CA VAL A 134 -2.15 -11.65 8.84
C VAL A 134 -1.67 -10.87 7.63
N SER A 135 -1.28 -11.54 6.55
CA SER A 135 -0.90 -10.88 5.29
C SER A 135 -2.12 -10.20 4.66
N GLU A 136 -3.27 -10.88 4.61
CA GLU A 136 -4.54 -10.33 4.13
C GLU A 136 -5.00 -9.16 5.00
N LEU A 137 -4.93 -9.28 6.33
CA LEU A 137 -5.24 -8.16 7.23
C LEU A 137 -4.35 -6.94 6.96
N VAL A 138 -3.03 -7.14 6.81
CA VAL A 138 -2.10 -6.04 6.53
C VAL A 138 -2.41 -5.38 5.18
N TYR A 139 -2.67 -6.19 4.16
CA TYR A 139 -3.06 -5.70 2.84
C TYR A 139 -4.35 -4.88 2.90
N ASN A 140 -5.41 -5.42 3.50
CA ASN A 140 -6.70 -4.76 3.63
C ASN A 140 -6.59 -3.43 4.39
N LEU A 141 -5.82 -3.39 5.47
CA LEU A 141 -5.53 -2.15 6.19
C LEU A 141 -4.81 -1.13 5.28
N GLN A 142 -3.76 -1.56 4.58
CA GLN A 142 -2.95 -0.71 3.70
C GLN A 142 -3.79 -0.06 2.59
N VAL A 143 -4.73 -0.79 2.00
CA VAL A 143 -5.56 -0.33 0.87
C VAL A 143 -6.91 0.27 1.28
N SER A 144 -7.26 0.25 2.58
CA SER A 144 -8.57 0.64 3.10
C SER A 144 -9.04 2.06 2.75
N GLY A 145 -8.13 2.93 2.29
CA GLY A 145 -8.45 4.32 1.96
C GLY A 145 -8.94 5.12 3.18
N GLY A 146 -8.66 4.65 4.39
CA GLY A 146 -9.07 5.27 5.66
C GLY A 146 -10.32 4.65 6.32
N ASP A 147 -10.88 3.56 5.79
CA ASP A 147 -12.00 2.84 6.43
C ASP A 147 -11.53 1.75 7.41
N PHE A 148 -10.66 2.13 8.35
CA PHE A 148 -10.10 1.22 9.36
C PHE A 148 -11.19 0.46 10.14
N MET A 149 -12.31 1.11 10.45
CA MET A 149 -13.37 0.50 11.25
C MET A 149 -14.09 -0.63 10.49
N MET A 150 -14.27 -0.49 9.18
CA MET A 150 -14.80 -1.55 8.34
C MET A 150 -13.86 -2.75 8.34
N GLU A 151 -12.56 -2.55 8.09
CA GLU A 151 -11.57 -3.64 8.04
C GLU A 151 -11.42 -4.35 9.39
N LEU A 152 -11.36 -3.58 10.48
CA LEU A 152 -11.35 -4.13 11.83
C LEU A 152 -12.59 -5.00 12.09
N SER A 153 -13.78 -4.50 11.71
CA SER A 153 -15.03 -5.25 11.90
C SER A 153 -15.07 -6.52 11.06
N LEU A 154 -14.65 -6.45 9.80
CA LEU A 154 -14.62 -7.61 8.90
C LEU A 154 -13.71 -8.69 9.47
N PHE A 155 -12.47 -8.35 9.82
CA PHE A 155 -11.51 -9.28 10.39
C PHE A 155 -12.04 -9.93 11.68
N VAL A 156 -12.47 -9.11 12.66
CA VAL A 156 -12.96 -9.62 13.96
C VAL A 156 -14.20 -10.51 13.79
N SER A 157 -15.08 -10.18 12.84
CA SER A 157 -16.26 -11.01 12.55
C SER A 157 -15.93 -12.32 11.83
N GLY A 158 -14.90 -12.31 10.97
CA GLY A 158 -14.43 -13.48 10.23
C GLY A 158 -13.76 -14.54 11.10
N LEU A 159 -13.28 -14.18 12.29
CA LEU A 159 -12.71 -15.13 13.25
C LEU A 159 -13.74 -16.13 13.82
N GLU A 160 -15.05 -15.85 13.68
CA GLU A 160 -16.14 -16.69 14.21
C GLU A 160 -16.04 -17.04 15.71
N LEU A 161 -15.24 -16.28 16.47
CA LEU A 161 -15.06 -16.44 17.91
C LEU A 161 -16.23 -15.80 18.70
N PRO A 162 -16.49 -16.28 19.93
CA PRO A 162 -17.37 -15.55 20.86
C PRO A 162 -16.92 -14.10 21.02
N ILE A 163 -17.86 -13.15 21.10
CA ILE A 163 -17.58 -11.69 21.16
C ILE A 163 -16.51 -11.35 22.20
N LYS A 164 -16.58 -11.94 23.40
CA LYS A 164 -15.62 -11.67 24.48
C LYS A 164 -14.20 -12.10 24.16
N GLU A 165 -14.03 -13.11 23.30
CA GLU A 165 -12.74 -13.62 22.87
C GLU A 165 -12.24 -12.81 21.67
N SER A 166 -13.13 -12.46 20.73
CA SER A 166 -12.75 -11.67 19.55
C SER A 166 -12.40 -10.20 19.88
N GLU A 167 -13.04 -9.59 20.88
CA GLU A 167 -12.74 -8.22 21.34
C GLU A 167 -11.27 -8.04 21.77
N ARG A 168 -10.58 -9.11 22.18
CA ARG A 168 -9.17 -9.04 22.61
C ARG A 168 -8.22 -8.69 21.46
N TYR A 169 -8.63 -8.91 20.20
CA TYR A 169 -7.83 -8.61 19.01
C TYR A 169 -7.82 -7.12 18.67
N ILE A 170 -8.87 -6.38 19.03
CA ILE A 170 -9.02 -4.96 18.71
C ILE A 170 -7.77 -4.13 19.04
N PRO A 171 -7.23 -4.14 20.27
CA PRO A 171 -6.04 -3.34 20.59
C PRO A 171 -4.80 -3.78 19.79
N ALA A 172 -4.64 -5.06 19.47
CA ALA A 172 -3.51 -5.54 18.68
C ALA A 172 -3.62 -5.10 17.21
N ILE A 173 -4.83 -5.11 16.64
CA ILE A 173 -5.09 -4.65 15.27
C ILE A 173 -4.92 -3.13 15.16
N VAL A 174 -5.31 -2.36 16.18
CA VAL A 174 -5.06 -0.91 16.22
C VAL A 174 -3.55 -0.63 16.17
N GLU A 175 -2.75 -1.30 17.01
CA GLU A 175 -1.29 -1.12 16.98
C GLU A 175 -0.66 -1.58 15.66
N LEU A 176 -1.19 -2.66 15.07
CA LEU A 176 -0.78 -3.12 13.75
C LEU A 176 -1.06 -2.06 12.69
N ALA A 177 -2.27 -1.51 12.64
CA ALA A 177 -2.64 -0.45 11.69
C ALA A 177 -1.77 0.79 11.86
N ASP A 178 -1.44 1.17 13.10
CA ASP A 178 -0.55 2.30 13.38
C ASP A 178 0.90 2.08 12.91
N ALA A 179 1.33 0.83 12.79
CA ALA A 179 2.65 0.41 12.32
C ALA A 179 2.69 0.05 10.81
N THR A 180 1.54 -0.13 10.17
CA THR A 180 1.44 -0.44 8.73
C THR A 180 1.55 0.85 7.90
N ARG A 181 2.15 0.75 6.72
CA ARG A 181 2.19 1.85 5.75
C ARG A 181 0.86 1.90 5.03
N LEU A 182 0.14 3.02 5.13
CA LEU A 182 -1.22 3.14 4.59
C LEU A 182 -1.26 4.04 3.36
N TRP A 183 -2.09 3.72 2.38
CA TRP A 183 -2.24 4.52 1.17
C TRP A 183 -2.80 5.91 1.47
N GLU A 184 -3.79 6.02 2.36
CA GLU A 184 -4.33 7.30 2.80
C GLU A 184 -3.33 8.14 3.60
N ASN A 185 -2.20 7.54 3.98
CA ASN A 185 -1.06 8.22 4.59
C ASN A 185 0.11 8.42 3.62
N ARG A 186 -0.08 8.17 2.31
CA ARG A 186 0.96 8.26 1.28
C ARG A 186 2.20 7.45 1.64
N GLY A 187 1.98 6.21 2.10
CA GLY A 187 3.02 5.25 2.45
C GLY A 187 3.65 5.47 3.82
N HIS A 188 3.19 6.45 4.60
CA HIS A 188 3.59 6.60 6.00
C HIS A 188 2.84 5.64 6.92
N THR A 189 3.49 5.30 8.03
CA THR A 189 2.80 4.78 9.21
C THR A 189 2.16 5.92 10.00
N MET A 190 1.16 5.64 10.83
CA MET A 190 0.57 6.67 11.71
C MET A 190 1.61 7.22 12.69
N LYS A 191 2.50 6.35 13.20
CA LYS A 191 3.60 6.72 14.11
C LYS A 191 4.56 7.74 13.47
N GLU A 192 4.82 7.64 12.17
CA GLU A 192 5.66 8.60 11.42
C GLU A 192 4.97 9.96 11.25
N LEU A 193 3.65 9.98 10.97
CA LEU A 193 2.91 11.25 10.77
C LEU A 193 2.70 12.04 12.06
N GLN A 194 2.57 11.37 13.21
CA GLN A 194 2.35 12.02 14.50
C GLN A 194 3.61 12.69 15.09
N GLN A 195 4.79 12.41 14.54
CA GLN A 195 6.07 12.96 15.01
C GLN A 195 6.43 14.32 14.37
N HIS A 196 5.52 14.90 13.58
CA HIS A 196 5.71 16.14 12.84
C HIS A 196 4.78 17.28 13.29
#